data_AF-A0AAW2LKQ4-F1
#
_entry.id   AF-A0AAW2LKQ4-F1
#
_cell.length_a   1.000
_cell.length_b   1.000
_cell.length_c   1.000
_cell.angle_alpha   90.00
_cell.angle_beta   90.00
_cell.angle_gamma   90.00
#
_symmetry.space_group_name_H-M   'P 1'
#
loop_
_entity.id
_entity.type
_entity.pdbx_description
1 polymer ?
#
loop_
_entity_poly.entity_id
_entity_poly.type
_entity_poly.pdbx_seq_one_letter_code
_entity_poly.pdbx_strand_id
1 'polypeptide(L)'
;MAIPASRALPDLSKLEPLDGTNFKRWSRKLLIFFEQLDVDYILFTNPPEVPAQTTNASIAIVTASQTDSSKRDDELKVKYDKDNKMVRGHLLNHMTNTLFNLFVNHKSARAIWNTLESRYGGDDASRKKYIVGK
;
A
#
# COMPACT_ATOMS: atom_id res chain seq x y z
N MET A 1 30.89 15.83 13.12
CA MET A 1 29.71 15.97 12.25
C MET A 1 29.48 14.62 11.59
N ALA A 2 28.41 13.90 11.95
CA ALA A 2 28.06 12.64 11.29
C ALA A 2 27.35 12.97 9.97
N ILE A 3 27.91 12.52 8.85
CA ILE A 3 27.28 12.60 7.54
C ILE A 3 26.03 11.71 7.62
N PRO A 4 24.82 12.21 7.27
CA PRO A 4 23.66 11.34 7.20
C PRO A 4 23.94 10.31 6.11
N ALA A 5 23.94 9.02 6.48
CA ALA A 5 24.04 7.94 5.51
C ALA A 5 22.97 8.18 4.45
N SER A 6 23.40 8.45 3.21
CA SER A 6 22.51 8.50 2.07
C SER A 6 21.82 7.14 2.00
N ARG A 7 20.56 7.06 2.44
CA ARG A 7 19.74 5.87 2.24
C ARG A 7 19.56 5.73 0.74
N ALA A 8 20.39 4.90 0.11
CA ALA A 8 20.24 4.56 -1.29
C ALA A 8 18.88 3.89 -1.45
N LEU A 9 17.99 4.54 -2.20
CA LEU A 9 16.69 3.97 -2.54
C LEU A 9 16.90 2.62 -3.25
N PRO A 10 16.16 1.55 -2.88
CA PRO A 10 16.19 0.29 -3.58
C PRO A 10 15.93 0.54 -5.05
N ASP A 11 16.88 0.11 -5.87
CA ASP A 11 16.74 0.16 -7.31
C ASP A 11 15.69 -0.87 -7.74
N LEU A 12 14.49 -0.37 -8.02
CA LEU A 12 13.38 -1.17 -8.53
C LEU A 12 13.50 -1.49 -10.03
N SER A 13 14.46 -0.91 -10.76
CA SER A 13 14.65 -1.23 -12.19
C SER A 13 15.03 -2.71 -12.42
N LYS A 14 15.62 -3.34 -11.40
CA LYS A 14 15.99 -4.76 -11.39
C LYS A 14 14.99 -5.63 -10.60
N LEU A 15 13.81 -5.09 -10.27
CA LEU A 15 12.76 -5.87 -9.63
C LEU A 15 12.12 -6.77 -10.68
N GLU A 16 12.26 -8.08 -10.48
CA GLU A 16 11.55 -9.09 -11.26
C GLU A 16 10.02 -8.90 -11.08
N PRO A 17 9.25 -8.85 -12.18
CA PRO A 17 7.80 -8.71 -12.10
C PRO A 17 7.15 -9.88 -11.33
N LEU A 18 6.04 -9.60 -10.67
CA LEU A 18 5.23 -10.62 -10.03
C LEU A 18 4.60 -11.55 -11.08
N ASP A 19 4.94 -12.84 -11.02
CA ASP A 19 4.43 -13.88 -11.91
C ASP A 19 3.51 -14.90 -11.20
N GLY A 20 3.32 -14.73 -9.88
CA GLY A 20 2.53 -15.62 -9.02
C GLY A 20 3.34 -16.72 -8.33
N THR A 21 4.63 -16.85 -8.62
CA THR A 21 5.54 -17.78 -7.94
C THR A 21 6.53 -17.08 -7.01
N ASN A 22 6.89 -15.84 -7.33
CA ASN A 22 7.92 -15.07 -6.64
C ASN A 22 7.38 -14.04 -5.62
N PHE A 23 6.14 -14.21 -5.13
CA PHE A 23 5.47 -13.21 -4.31
C PHE A 23 6.26 -12.78 -3.07
N LYS A 24 6.89 -13.70 -2.33
CA LYS A 24 7.65 -13.35 -1.10
C LYS A 24 8.82 -12.41 -1.39
N ARG A 25 9.56 -12.66 -2.47
CA ARG A 25 10.69 -11.81 -2.89
C ARG A 25 10.19 -10.46 -3.41
N TRP A 26 9.16 -10.50 -4.25
CA TRP A 26 8.56 -9.31 -4.85
C TRP A 26 7.99 -8.36 -3.79
N SER A 27 7.14 -8.89 -2.90
CA SER A 27 6.48 -8.16 -1.82
C SER A 27 7.50 -7.53 -0.86
N ARG A 28 8.54 -8.28 -0.46
CA ARG A 28 9.56 -7.76 0.45
C ARG A 28 10.36 -6.60 -0.15
N LYS A 29 10.71 -6.67 -1.44
CA LYS A 29 11.43 -5.59 -2.13
C LYS A 29 10.57 -4.33 -2.22
N LEU A 30 9.29 -4.46 -2.54
CA LEU A 30 8.37 -3.32 -2.59
C LEU A 30 8.10 -2.73 -1.20
N LEU A 31 7.96 -3.55 -0.16
CA LEU A 31 7.77 -3.04 1.21
C LEU A 31 8.97 -2.21 1.68
N ILE A 32 10.20 -2.68 1.46
CA ILE A 32 11.40 -1.91 1.81
C ILE A 32 11.43 -0.57 1.06
N PHE A 33 11.00 -0.57 -0.21
CA PHE A 33 10.91 0.66 -0.99
C PHE A 33 9.85 1.63 -0.45
N PHE A 34 8.66 1.15 -0.10
CA PHE A 34 7.60 2.00 0.46
C PHE A 34 7.91 2.51 1.86
N GLU A 35 8.58 1.71 2.70
CA GLU A 35 9.04 2.13 4.04
C GLU A 35 10.04 3.29 3.94
N GLN A 36 10.93 3.27 2.95
CA GLN A 36 11.86 4.37 2.73
C GLN A 36 11.20 5.65 2.21
N LEU A 37 10.07 5.52 1.51
CA LEU A 37 9.25 6.64 1.06
C LEU A 37 8.23 7.09 2.10
N ASP A 38 8.13 6.41 3.25
CA ASP A 38 7.12 6.66 4.29
C ASP A 38 5.68 6.58 3.77
N VAL A 39 5.42 5.60 2.88
CA VAL A 39 4.10 5.36 2.26
C VAL A 39 3.58 3.93 2.44
N ASP A 40 4.29 3.09 3.19
CA ASP A 40 3.88 1.71 3.48
C ASP A 40 2.57 1.65 4.29
N TYR A 41 2.27 2.69 5.07
CA TYR A 41 1.01 2.85 5.79
C TYR A 41 -0.23 2.70 4.88
N ILE A 42 -0.14 3.03 3.59
CA ILE A 42 -1.22 2.85 2.61
C ILE A 42 -1.65 1.38 2.47
N LEU A 43 -0.73 0.43 2.66
CA LEU A 43 -1.02 -0.99 2.51
C LEU A 43 -1.74 -1.57 3.73
N PHE A 44 -1.55 -0.98 4.90
CA PHE A 44 -2.01 -1.55 6.17
C PHE A 44 -3.14 -0.76 6.83
N THR A 45 -3.22 0.54 6.56
CA THR A 45 -4.18 1.45 7.19
C THR A 45 -5.44 1.61 6.33
N ASN A 46 -6.58 1.80 6.98
CA ASN A 46 -7.81 2.20 6.29
C ASN A 46 -7.69 3.64 5.75
N PRO A 47 -8.40 4.00 4.68
CA PRO A 47 -8.56 5.41 4.31
C PRO A 47 -9.08 6.20 5.52
N PRO A 48 -8.64 7.45 5.72
CA PRO A 48 -9.17 8.29 6.79
C PRO A 48 -10.69 8.38 6.66
N GLU A 49 -11.41 7.86 7.67
CA GLU A 49 -12.85 7.96 7.75
C GLU A 49 -13.22 9.40 8.04
N VAL A 50 -13.81 10.07 7.06
CA VAL A 50 -14.50 11.34 7.29
C VAL A 50 -15.68 10.99 8.21
N PRO A 51 -15.90 11.66 9.36
CA PRO A 51 -17.13 11.47 10.10
C PRO A 51 -18.28 11.89 9.19
N ALA A 52 -18.97 10.90 8.63
CA ALA A 52 -20.24 11.13 7.99
C ALA A 52 -21.12 11.76 9.06
N GLN A 53 -21.56 13.01 8.82
CA GLN A 53 -22.61 13.63 9.62
C GLN A 53 -23.81 12.69 9.59
N THR A 54 -23.91 11.87 10.63
CA THR A 54 -25.10 11.06 10.87
C THR A 54 -26.14 12.06 11.33
N THR A 55 -27.03 12.41 10.42
CA THR A 55 -28.35 12.96 10.75
C THR A 55 -28.95 12.07 11.82
N ASN A 56 -28.98 12.55 13.06
CA ASN A 56 -30.06 12.35 14.03
C ASN A 56 -29.88 13.33 15.19
N ALA A 57 -30.91 14.13 15.39
CA ALA A 57 -30.97 15.23 16.33
C ALA A 57 -30.67 14.79 17.77
N SER A 58 -29.79 15.53 18.45
CA SER A 58 -29.89 15.87 19.87
C SER A 58 -28.95 17.05 20.17
N ILE A 59 -29.57 18.10 20.68
CA ILE A 59 -28.98 19.41 20.99
C ILE A 59 -28.13 19.30 22.27
N ALA A 60 -26.85 19.71 22.23
CA ALA A 60 -26.16 20.39 23.34
C ALA A 60 -24.70 20.78 22.97
N ILE A 61 -24.55 22.04 22.54
CA ILE A 61 -23.53 23.01 22.95
C ILE A 61 -22.14 22.46 23.34
N VAL A 62 -21.14 22.62 22.46
CA VAL A 62 -19.90 23.33 22.80
C VAL A 62 -19.33 24.03 21.56
N THR A 63 -19.05 25.31 21.76
CA THR A 63 -18.66 26.33 20.80
C THR A 63 -17.15 26.31 20.55
N ALA A 64 -16.76 26.62 19.29
CA ALA A 64 -15.46 27.19 18.86
C ALA A 64 -14.20 26.29 18.74
N SER A 65 -14.22 25.24 17.91
CA SER A 65 -12.97 24.67 17.32
C SER A 65 -13.10 24.06 15.90
N GLN A 66 -14.24 24.21 15.22
CA GLN A 66 -14.59 23.38 14.05
C GLN A 66 -14.06 23.83 12.68
N THR A 67 -13.35 24.96 12.59
CA THR A 67 -12.81 25.48 11.33
C THR A 67 -11.39 24.98 10.99
N ASP A 68 -10.68 24.39 11.96
CA ASP A 68 -9.30 23.93 11.81
C ASP A 68 -9.18 22.39 11.76
N SER A 69 -10.17 21.65 12.25
CA SER A 69 -10.24 20.19 12.11
C SER A 69 -10.61 19.75 10.69
N SER A 70 -11.60 20.41 10.09
CA SER A 70 -12.09 20.12 8.73
C SER A 70 -11.01 20.31 7.65
N LYS A 71 -10.19 21.36 7.76
CA LYS A 71 -9.06 21.58 6.84
C LYS A 71 -7.97 20.51 6.98
N ARG A 72 -7.64 20.11 8.21
CA ARG A 72 -6.65 19.05 8.46
C ARG A 72 -7.14 17.70 7.97
N ASP A 73 -8.41 17.39 8.14
CA ASP A 73 -9.02 16.14 7.64
C ASP A 73 -9.01 16.08 6.09
N ASP A 74 -9.30 17.21 5.44
CA ASP A 74 -9.21 17.33 3.98
C ASP A 74 -7.76 17.18 3.48
N GLU A 75 -6.78 17.80 4.14
CA GLU A 75 -5.36 17.66 3.80
C GLU A 75 -4.84 16.23 3.97
N LEU A 76 -5.24 15.54 5.04
CA LEU A 76 -4.91 14.13 5.27
C LEU A 76 -5.50 13.23 4.19
N LYS A 77 -6.75 13.50 3.77
CA LYS A 77 -7.39 12.75 2.69
C LYS A 77 -6.70 12.99 1.34
N VAL A 78 -6.35 14.23 1.03
CA VAL A 78 -5.61 14.56 -0.19
C VAL A 78 -4.23 13.88 -0.21
N LYS A 79 -3.52 13.88 0.93
CA LYS A 79 -2.24 13.16 1.07
C LYS A 79 -2.44 11.66 0.87
N TYR A 80 -3.41 11.06 1.56
CA TYR A 80 -3.72 9.64 1.44
C TYR A 80 -4.04 9.25 -0.01
N ASP A 81 -4.87 10.04 -0.71
CA ASP A 81 -5.25 9.76 -2.10
C ASP A 81 -4.05 9.83 -3.05
N LYS A 82 -3.12 10.77 -2.81
CA LYS A 82 -1.86 10.89 -3.59
C LYS A 82 -0.95 9.69 -3.34
N ASP A 83 -0.72 9.34 -2.08
CA ASP A 83 0.17 8.24 -1.70
C ASP A 83 -0.44 6.90 -2.16
N ASN A 84 -1.77 6.71 -2.03
CA ASN A 84 -2.48 5.55 -2.57
C ASN A 84 -2.32 5.40 -4.08
N LYS A 85 -2.41 6.49 -4.85
CA LYS A 85 -2.16 6.45 -6.30
C LYS A 85 -0.73 6.04 -6.63
N MET A 86 0.25 6.56 -5.88
CA MET A 86 1.67 6.23 -6.05
C MET A 86 1.95 4.75 -5.76
N VAL A 87 1.55 4.26 -4.58
CA VAL A 87 1.73 2.86 -4.17
C VAL A 87 1.04 1.91 -5.13
N ARG A 88 -0.21 2.23 -5.52
CA ARG A 88 -0.95 1.47 -6.54
C ARG A 88 -0.19 1.41 -7.88
N GLY A 89 0.37 2.54 -8.32
CA GLY A 89 1.17 2.60 -9.54
C GLY A 89 2.37 1.66 -9.49
N HIS A 90 3.12 1.64 -8.39
CA HIS A 90 4.25 0.72 -8.21
C HIS A 90 3.83 -0.74 -8.19
N LEU A 91 2.74 -1.08 -7.48
CA LEU A 91 2.21 -2.46 -7.48
C LEU A 91 1.91 -2.92 -8.92
N LEU A 92 1.18 -2.10 -9.68
CA LEU A 92 0.78 -2.41 -11.06
C LEU A 92 1.95 -2.47 -12.04
N ASN A 93 2.93 -1.58 -11.92
CA ASN A 93 4.09 -1.56 -12.82
C ASN A 93 5.04 -2.75 -12.64
N HIS A 94 5.05 -3.34 -11.44
CA HIS A 94 5.96 -4.45 -11.13
C HIS A 94 5.25 -5.81 -11.12
N MET A 95 4.12 -5.97 -11.80
CA MET A 95 3.49 -7.27 -12.03
C MET A 95 3.41 -7.60 -13.51
N THR A 96 3.21 -8.87 -13.85
CA THR A 96 2.98 -9.29 -15.24
C THR A 96 1.73 -8.65 -15.84
N ASN A 97 1.68 -8.52 -17.17
CA ASN A 97 0.53 -7.94 -17.89
C ASN A 97 -0.80 -8.63 -17.56
N THR A 98 -0.78 -9.94 -17.34
CA THR A 98 -1.97 -10.70 -16.94
C THR A 98 -2.51 -10.24 -15.59
N LEU A 99 -1.63 -10.05 -14.59
CA LEU A 99 -2.02 -9.54 -13.28
C LEU A 99 -2.39 -8.06 -13.35
N PHE A 100 -1.68 -7.26 -14.15
CA PHE A 100 -2.01 -5.85 -14.37
C PHE A 100 -3.46 -5.69 -14.84
N ASN A 101 -3.86 -6.43 -15.88
CA ASN A 101 -5.22 -6.37 -16.43
C ASN A 101 -6.29 -6.76 -15.41
N LEU A 102 -5.95 -7.67 -14.48
CA LEU A 102 -6.86 -8.08 -13.42
C LEU A 102 -7.04 -6.98 -12.36
N PHE A 103 -5.94 -6.29 -12.00
CA PHE A 103 -5.93 -5.35 -10.89
C PHE A 103 -6.09 -3.87 -11.27
N VAL A 104 -5.99 -3.53 -12.57
CA VAL A 104 -6.03 -2.13 -13.03
C VAL A 104 -7.30 -1.39 -12.59
N ASN A 105 -8.43 -2.07 -12.46
CA ASN A 105 -9.70 -1.44 -12.05
C ASN A 105 -9.82 -1.21 -10.54
N HIS A 106 -8.94 -1.79 -9.71
CA HIS A 106 -8.95 -1.56 -8.28
C HIS A 106 -8.41 -0.18 -7.94
N LYS A 107 -9.18 0.63 -7.21
CA LYS A 107 -8.79 2.00 -6.83
C LYS A 107 -7.90 2.07 -5.57
N SER A 108 -7.89 1.01 -4.77
CA SER A 108 -7.16 0.93 -3.51
C SER A 108 -5.92 0.05 -3.66
N ALA A 109 -4.75 0.60 -3.34
CA ALA A 109 -3.50 -0.15 -3.27
C ALA A 109 -3.58 -1.29 -2.25
N ARG A 110 -4.19 -1.02 -1.09
CA ARG A 110 -4.47 -2.01 -0.04
C ARG A 110 -5.32 -3.18 -0.52
N ALA A 111 -6.38 -2.91 -1.29
CA ALA A 111 -7.23 -3.97 -1.84
C ALA A 111 -6.46 -4.89 -2.79
N ILE A 112 -5.59 -4.32 -3.64
CA ILE A 112 -4.69 -5.09 -4.51
C ILE A 112 -3.74 -5.93 -3.64
N TRP A 113 -3.07 -5.30 -2.67
CA TRP A 113 -2.12 -5.96 -1.78
C TRP A 113 -2.72 -7.15 -1.03
N ASN A 114 -3.86 -6.97 -0.36
CA ASN A 114 -4.52 -8.02 0.40
C ASN A 114 -4.93 -9.20 -0.49
N THR A 115 -5.38 -8.91 -1.72
CA THR A 115 -5.75 -9.96 -2.69
C THR A 115 -4.52 -10.76 -3.12
N LEU A 116 -3.40 -10.08 -3.38
CA LEU A 116 -2.14 -10.73 -3.75
C LEU A 116 -1.59 -11.56 -2.60
N GLU A 117 -1.61 -11.04 -1.38
CA GLU A 117 -1.16 -11.75 -0.18
C GLU A 117 -2.03 -12.99 0.08
N SER A 118 -3.36 -12.88 -0.03
CA SER A 118 -4.26 -14.02 0.14
C SER A 118 -4.05 -15.11 -0.92
N ARG A 119 -3.76 -14.74 -2.18
CA ARG A 119 -3.59 -15.71 -3.27
C ARG A 119 -2.20 -16.31 -3.38
N TYR A 120 -1.16 -15.53 -3.09
CA TYR A 120 0.23 -15.93 -3.37
C TYR A 120 1.12 -15.94 -2.11
N GLY A 121 0.65 -15.41 -0.98
CA GLY A 121 1.41 -15.35 0.28
C GLY A 121 1.71 -16.72 0.89
N GLY A 122 0.77 -17.66 0.76
CA GLY A 122 0.95 -19.04 1.24
C GLY A 122 1.65 -19.97 0.25
N ASP A 123 1.63 -19.63 -1.04
CA ASP A 123 1.91 -20.57 -2.14
C ASP A 123 3.41 -20.70 -2.48
N ASP A 124 4.25 -19.81 -1.94
CA ASP A 124 5.72 -19.87 -2.07
C ASP A 124 6.35 -20.82 -1.02
N ALA A 125 5.61 -21.19 0.03
CA ALA A 125 6.05 -22.18 1.03
C ALA A 125 5.84 -23.63 0.57
N SER A 126 4.82 -23.89 -0.27
CA SER A 126 4.42 -25.23 -0.73
C SER A 126 5.20 -25.72 -1.94
N ARG A 127 5.81 -24.82 -2.74
CA ARG A 127 6.61 -25.19 -3.93
C ARG A 127 8.05 -25.65 -3.64
N LYS A 128 8.51 -25.57 -2.38
CA LYS A 128 9.82 -26.12 -1.97
C LYS A 128 9.73 -27.53 -1.40
N LYS A 129 8.93 -28.41 -2.01
CA LYS A 129 9.23 -29.86 -1.90
C LYS A 129 10.46 -30.13 -2.77
N TYR A 130 11.61 -29.98 -2.14
CA TYR A 130 12.91 -30.38 -2.66
C TYR A 130 12.80 -31.77 -3.30
N ILE A 131 12.94 -31.84 -4.63
CA ILE A 131 13.44 -33.05 -5.27
C ILE A 131 14.94 -33.07 -4.98
N VAL A 132 15.31 -33.66 -3.85
CA VAL A 132 16.64 -34.25 -3.68
C VAL A 132 16.52 -35.69 -4.18
N GLY A 133 17.01 -35.92 -5.38
CA GLY A 133 17.24 -37.23 -5.98
C GLY A 133 18.04 -36.99 -7.25
N LYS A 134 19.22 -37.58 -7.47
CA LYS A 134 19.93 -38.69 -6.82
C LYS A 134 21.42 -38.47 -7.05
#